data_AF-A0A8S3W3N6-F1
#
_entry.id   AF-A0A8S3W3N6-F1
#
_cell.length_a   1.000
_cell.length_b   1.000
_cell.length_c   1.000
_cell.angle_alpha   90.00
_cell.angle_beta   90.00
_cell.angle_gamma   90.00
#
_symmetry.space_group_name_H-M   'P 1'
#
loop_
_entity.id
_entity.type
_entity.pdbx_description
1 polymer ?
#
loop_
_entity_poly.entity_id
_entity_poly.type
_entity_poly.pdbx_seq_one_letter_code
_entity_poly.pdbx_strand_id
1 'polypeptide(L)'
;MRSSTKKTVFKEFLNKRTTSSIWEHFLRADNGQNVECKHKKKVLKTPGGATRALHTHLRAKHITEVPRASTSTSESDSAQIQEKRKGAPAPHEEPKKKTKLTDYYVSDSSMELRLTRMAASDGIPLSKFYTSEDLRHVFKKSGYDLPKSPTTITRIVLELRDNTKNALIRLLLDLQ
;
A
#
# COMPACT_ATOMS: atom_id res chain seq x y z
N MET A 1 47.05 11.84 20.79
CA MET A 1 46.17 11.30 19.72
C MET A 1 46.43 9.81 19.57
N ARG A 2 45.47 8.94 19.88
CA ARG A 2 45.55 7.50 19.56
C ARG A 2 44.13 7.00 19.30
N SER A 3 43.70 7.06 18.04
CA SER A 3 42.43 6.48 17.60
C SER A 3 42.54 4.96 17.67
N SER A 4 41.94 4.36 18.69
CA SER A 4 41.69 2.92 18.72
C SER A 4 40.60 2.59 17.69
N THR A 5 41.01 2.08 16.53
CA THR A 5 40.08 1.48 15.57
C THR A 5 39.55 0.18 16.17
N LYS A 6 38.36 0.24 16.76
CA LYS A 6 37.63 -0.96 17.20
C LYS A 6 37.45 -1.87 15.98
N LYS A 7 37.99 -3.09 16.06
CA LYS A 7 37.87 -4.12 15.02
C LYS A 7 36.39 -4.50 14.91
N THR A 8 35.71 -4.09 13.84
CA THR A 8 34.30 -4.41 13.60
C THR A 8 34.13 -5.92 13.47
N VAL A 9 33.33 -6.52 14.35
CA VAL A 9 33.05 -7.95 14.33
C VAL A 9 31.77 -8.19 13.52
N PHE A 10 31.84 -9.12 12.56
CA PHE A 10 30.71 -9.54 11.75
C PHE A 10 30.13 -10.85 12.27
N LYS A 11 28.81 -10.92 12.46
CA LYS A 11 28.09 -12.11 12.96
C LYS A 11 26.99 -12.53 12.01
N GLU A 12 26.70 -13.82 11.97
CA GLU A 12 25.56 -14.36 11.23
C GLU A 12 24.25 -13.95 11.88
N PHE A 13 23.27 -13.59 11.05
CA PHE A 13 21.90 -13.33 11.49
C PHE A 13 21.01 -14.48 11.02
N LEU A 14 20.67 -15.39 11.94
CA LEU A 14 19.73 -16.48 11.67
C LEU A 14 18.31 -16.04 12.03
N ASN A 15 17.42 -15.94 11.05
CA ASN A 15 16.00 -15.75 11.31
C ASN A 15 15.33 -17.12 11.50
N LYS A 16 14.99 -17.48 12.73
CA LYS A 16 14.36 -18.78 13.08
C LYS A 16 12.98 -19.02 12.45
N ARG A 17 12.37 -18.02 11.79
CA ARG A 17 10.99 -18.08 11.27
C ARG A 17 10.86 -18.41 9.79
N THR A 18 11.92 -18.29 8.99
CA THR A 18 11.85 -18.45 7.53
C THR A 18 13.15 -19.06 7.00
N THR A 19 13.05 -20.04 6.11
CA THR A 19 14.17 -20.81 5.53
C THR A 19 14.85 -20.15 4.33
N SER A 20 14.41 -18.97 3.91
CA SER A 20 14.97 -18.25 2.75
C SER A 20 15.06 -16.75 3.02
N SER A 21 15.75 -16.38 4.10
CA SER A 21 15.96 -14.97 4.41
C SER A 21 17.16 -14.42 3.65
N ILE A 22 17.03 -13.22 3.07
CA ILE A 22 18.14 -12.55 2.39
C ILE A 22 19.40 -12.44 3.26
N TRP A 23 19.23 -12.44 4.58
CA TRP A 23 20.30 -12.38 5.57
C TRP A 23 21.21 -13.61 5.60
N GLU A 24 20.83 -14.74 5.02
CA GLU A 24 21.68 -15.93 4.92
C GLU A 24 22.95 -15.67 4.11
N HIS A 25 22.87 -14.73 3.16
CA HIS A 25 23.99 -14.37 2.28
C HIS A 25 24.86 -13.25 2.83
N PHE A 26 24.55 -12.70 4.01
CA PHE A 26 25.26 -11.57 4.60
C PHE A 26 25.61 -11.79 6.07
N LEU A 27 26.68 -11.14 6.52
CA LEU A 27 27.08 -11.03 7.93
C LEU A 27 26.83 -9.61 8.39
N ARG A 28 26.29 -9.42 9.59
CA ARG A 28 26.01 -8.09 10.14
C ARG A 28 27.13 -7.65 11.06
N ALA A 29 27.61 -6.43 10.88
CA ALA A 29 28.55 -5.83 11.82
C ALA A 29 27.86 -5.52 13.15
N ASP A 30 28.60 -5.61 14.24
CA ASP A 30 28.23 -5.18 15.60
C ASP A 30 27.67 -3.75 15.67
N ASN A 31 28.20 -2.84 14.85
CA ASN A 31 27.75 -1.46 14.77
C ASN A 31 26.35 -1.31 14.14
N GLY A 32 25.77 -2.39 13.59
CA GLY A 32 24.44 -2.42 12.99
C GLY A 32 24.28 -1.62 11.70
N GLN A 33 25.34 -0.95 11.23
CA GLN A 33 25.36 -0.05 10.08
C GLN A 33 26.05 -0.64 8.86
N ASN A 34 26.85 -1.70 9.04
CA ASN A 34 27.56 -2.37 7.96
C ASN A 34 27.14 -3.84 7.86
N VAL A 35 27.12 -4.36 6.63
CA VAL A 35 26.91 -5.77 6.34
C VAL A 35 27.96 -6.26 5.36
N GLU A 36 28.48 -7.46 5.56
CA GLU A 36 29.45 -8.09 4.68
C GLU A 36 28.79 -9.20 3.87
N CYS A 37 28.96 -9.22 2.55
CA CYS A 37 28.48 -10.33 1.72
C CYS A 37 29.38 -11.55 1.92
N LYS A 38 28.79 -12.71 2.26
CA LYS A 38 29.54 -13.97 2.47
C LYS A 38 30.27 -14.44 1.21
N HIS A 39 29.74 -14.16 0.02
CA HIS A 39 30.29 -14.65 -1.24
C HIS A 39 31.46 -13.82 -1.79
N LYS A 40 31.45 -12.49 -1.60
CA LYS A 40 32.47 -11.58 -2.17
C LYS A 40 33.25 -10.80 -1.11
N LYS A 41 33.00 -11.05 0.18
CA LYS A 41 33.57 -10.31 1.32
C LYS A 41 33.51 -8.78 1.17
N LYS A 42 32.47 -8.31 0.47
CA LYS A 42 32.26 -6.88 0.22
C LYS A 42 31.40 -6.31 1.34
N VAL A 43 31.91 -5.27 2.00
CA VAL A 43 31.18 -4.52 3.02
C VAL A 43 30.27 -3.49 2.35
N LEU A 44 28.99 -3.51 2.71
CA LEU A 44 27.94 -2.58 2.30
C LEU A 44 27.49 -1.77 3.51
N LYS A 45 27.28 -0.47 3.31
CA LYS A 45 26.66 0.40 4.31
C LYS A 45 25.13 0.27 4.22
N THR A 46 24.50 -0.08 5.33
CA THR A 46 23.06 -0.26 5.45
C THR A 46 22.58 0.44 6.73
N PRO A 47 22.44 1.78 6.71
CA PRO A 47 21.90 2.51 7.84
C PRO A 47 20.49 1.99 8.14
N GLY A 48 20.22 1.67 9.41
CA GLY A 48 18.89 1.24 9.88
C GLY A 48 18.46 -0.17 9.45
N GLY A 49 19.36 -1.02 8.93
CA GLY A 49 19.01 -2.41 8.59
C GLY A 49 18.15 -2.58 7.33
N ALA A 50 18.18 -1.60 6.41
CA ALA A 50 17.47 -1.66 5.14
C ALA A 50 17.97 -2.84 4.27
N THR A 51 17.04 -3.70 3.81
CA THR A 51 17.35 -4.88 2.98
C THR A 51 17.42 -4.58 1.47
N ARG A 52 16.96 -3.40 1.02
CA ARG A 52 16.95 -3.02 -0.41
C ARG A 52 18.35 -3.05 -1.03
N ALA A 53 19.36 -2.57 -0.31
CA ALA A 53 20.75 -2.60 -0.76
C ALA A 53 21.29 -4.04 -0.90
N LEU A 54 20.85 -4.96 -0.03
CA LEU A 54 21.21 -6.39 -0.09
C LEU A 54 20.57 -7.04 -1.32
N HIS A 55 19.30 -6.77 -1.59
CA HIS A 55 18.61 -7.28 -2.79
C HIS A 55 19.28 -6.81 -4.08
N THR A 56 19.62 -5.52 -4.16
CA THR A 56 20.35 -4.96 -5.31
C THR A 56 21.73 -5.60 -5.45
N HIS A 57 22.45 -5.80 -4.34
CA HIS A 57 23.75 -6.45 -4.36
C HIS A 57 23.67 -7.89 -4.88
N LEU A 58 22.72 -8.69 -4.39
CA LEU A 58 22.52 -10.05 -4.87
C LEU A 58 22.21 -10.02 -6.37
N ARG A 59 21.15 -9.34 -6.81
CA ARG A 59 20.78 -9.32 -8.24
C ARG A 59 21.90 -8.89 -9.18
N ALA A 60 22.72 -7.90 -8.78
CA ALA A 60 23.79 -7.38 -9.62
C ALA A 60 25.08 -8.25 -9.62
N LYS A 61 25.36 -8.98 -8.53
CA LYS A 61 26.64 -9.66 -8.33
C LYS A 61 26.55 -11.18 -8.17
N HIS A 62 25.37 -11.67 -7.85
CA HIS A 62 25.00 -13.05 -7.59
C HIS A 62 23.65 -13.24 -8.26
N ILE A 63 23.64 -13.49 -9.57
CA ILE A 63 22.41 -13.78 -10.33
C ILE A 63 21.77 -15.02 -9.67
N THR A 64 20.95 -14.75 -8.67
CA THR A 64 20.20 -15.71 -7.89
C THR A 64 18.80 -15.24 -8.09
N GLU A 65 18.07 -16.02 -8.88
CA GLU A 65 16.64 -15.84 -9.07
C GLU A 65 15.99 -15.95 -7.69
N VAL A 66 15.70 -14.80 -7.08
CA VAL A 66 14.79 -14.76 -5.94
C VAL A 66 13.42 -15.01 -6.55
N PRO A 67 12.73 -16.12 -6.25
CA PRO A 67 11.44 -16.42 -6.83
C PRO A 67 10.49 -15.28 -6.49
N ARG A 68 10.04 -14.57 -7.51
CA ARG A 68 8.99 -13.56 -7.37
C ARG A 68 7.71 -14.35 -7.21
N ALA A 69 7.14 -14.37 -6.01
CA ALA A 69 5.81 -14.93 -5.79
C ALA A 69 4.81 -14.19 -6.69
N SER A 70 4.46 -14.81 -7.82
CA SER A 70 3.42 -14.38 -8.75
C SER A 70 2.14 -15.09 -8.37
N THR A 71 1.20 -14.39 -7.73
CA THR A 71 -0.17 -14.87 -7.54
C THR A 71 -0.99 -14.45 -8.76
N SER A 72 -1.21 -15.40 -9.66
CA SER A 72 -2.22 -15.39 -10.71
C SER A 72 -3.63 -15.58 -10.12
N THR A 73 -4.58 -14.87 -10.70
CA THR A 73 -6.02 -14.84 -10.46
C THR A 73 -6.69 -16.21 -10.45
N SER A 74 -7.61 -16.44 -9.51
CA SER A 74 -8.72 -17.39 -9.64
C SER A 74 -9.86 -16.93 -8.72
N GLU A 75 -11.00 -16.62 -9.32
CA GLU A 75 -12.27 -16.35 -8.67
C GLU A 75 -12.83 -17.64 -8.05
N SER A 76 -13.54 -17.52 -6.91
CA SER A 76 -14.81 -18.20 -6.60
C SER A 76 -15.13 -18.16 -5.10
N ASP A 77 -16.28 -17.57 -4.83
CA ASP A 77 -17.32 -17.96 -3.88
C ASP A 77 -17.18 -17.85 -2.35
N SER A 78 -18.30 -17.35 -1.83
CA SER A 78 -18.95 -17.67 -0.55
C SER A 78 -18.72 -16.74 0.64
N ALA A 79 -19.75 -15.90 0.82
CA ALA A 79 -20.30 -15.40 2.07
C ALA A 79 -19.93 -16.19 3.34
N GLN A 80 -19.57 -15.46 4.40
CA GLN A 80 -20.06 -15.73 5.75
C GLN A 80 -19.94 -14.48 6.64
N ILE A 81 -21.11 -13.97 7.04
CA ILE A 81 -21.33 -13.02 8.12
C ILE A 81 -21.13 -13.78 9.44
N GLN A 82 -20.33 -13.24 10.37
CA GLN A 82 -20.47 -13.56 11.79
C GLN A 82 -20.43 -12.29 12.63
N GLU A 83 -21.60 -11.98 13.18
CA GLU A 83 -21.88 -10.97 14.18
C GLU A 83 -21.44 -11.51 15.56
N LYS A 84 -20.63 -10.75 16.32
CA LYS A 84 -20.55 -10.93 17.77
C LYS A 84 -20.42 -9.58 18.46
N ARG A 85 -21.46 -9.22 19.20
CA ARG A 85 -21.62 -7.98 19.96
C ARG A 85 -20.93 -8.03 21.32
N LYS A 86 -20.40 -6.84 21.67
CA LYS A 86 -20.35 -6.13 22.97
C LYS A 86 -19.41 -6.60 24.09
N GLY A 87 -18.48 -5.69 24.40
CA GLY A 87 -17.90 -5.45 25.73
C GLY A 87 -17.06 -4.16 25.73
N ALA A 88 -17.58 -3.09 26.32
CA ALA A 88 -16.79 -1.92 26.78
C ALA A 88 -16.58 -2.10 28.30
N PRO A 89 -15.45 -1.67 28.92
CA PRO A 89 -15.01 -0.26 28.88
C PRO A 89 -13.49 0.04 28.91
N ALA A 90 -13.14 1.21 28.34
CA ALA A 90 -12.09 2.20 28.69
C ALA A 90 -10.57 1.82 28.58
N PRO A 91 -9.65 2.81 28.58
CA PRO A 91 -8.91 3.24 27.39
C PRO A 91 -7.43 2.86 27.46
N HIS A 92 -7.00 2.01 26.56
CA HIS A 92 -5.58 1.79 26.29
C HIS A 92 -5.32 2.12 24.82
N GLU A 93 -4.41 3.05 24.57
CA GLU A 93 -3.98 3.42 23.22
C GLU A 93 -3.52 2.17 22.46
N GLU A 94 -4.31 1.72 21.49
CA GLU A 94 -3.93 0.62 20.63
C GLU A 94 -2.88 1.08 19.60
N PRO A 95 -1.81 0.29 19.38
CA PRO A 95 -0.78 0.61 18.42
C PRO A 95 -1.39 0.66 17.01
N LYS A 96 -1.40 1.85 16.41
CA LYS A 96 -1.89 2.07 15.03
C LYS A 96 -1.25 1.03 14.10
N LYS A 97 -2.07 0.07 13.64
CA LYS A 97 -1.67 -0.90 12.63
C LYS A 97 -1.22 -0.11 11.41
N LYS A 98 -0.01 -0.38 10.92
CA LYS A 98 0.55 0.30 9.74
C LYS A 98 -0.32 -0.08 8.54
N THR A 99 -1.09 0.86 8.01
CA THR A 99 -1.87 0.71 6.78
C THR A 99 -0.94 0.27 5.64
N LYS A 100 -1.30 -0.80 4.94
CA LYS A 100 -0.58 -1.21 3.74
C LYS A 100 -0.91 -0.21 2.62
N LEU A 101 0.03 0.03 1.71
CA LEU A 101 -0.20 0.91 0.55
C LEU A 101 -1.46 0.54 -0.25
N THR A 102 -1.78 -0.75 -0.29
CA THR A 102 -2.96 -1.29 -0.96
C THR A 102 -4.28 -0.90 -0.29
N ASP A 103 -4.26 -0.62 1.02
CA ASP A 103 -5.47 -0.26 1.78
C ASP A 103 -5.97 1.15 1.41
N TYR A 104 -5.14 1.97 0.75
CA TYR A 104 -5.54 3.25 0.18
C TYR A 104 -6.37 3.12 -1.10
N TYR A 105 -6.33 1.96 -1.76
CA TYR A 105 -7.02 1.73 -3.02
C TYR A 105 -8.23 0.83 -2.79
N VAL A 106 -9.40 1.43 -2.61
CA VAL A 106 -10.68 0.71 -2.67
C VAL A 106 -10.91 0.28 -4.12
N SER A 107 -10.89 -1.03 -4.39
CA SER A 107 -10.90 -1.57 -5.76
C SER A 107 -12.24 -1.37 -6.48
N ASP A 108 -13.36 -1.45 -5.77
CA ASP A 108 -14.71 -1.49 -6.38
C ASP A 108 -15.52 -0.20 -6.22
N SER A 109 -14.88 0.96 -6.32
CA SER A 109 -15.63 2.23 -6.38
C SER A 109 -16.17 2.49 -7.79
N SER A 110 -17.50 2.63 -7.89
CA SER A 110 -18.23 3.04 -9.09
C SER A 110 -17.65 4.31 -9.73
N MET A 111 -17.84 4.50 -11.04
CA MET A 111 -17.35 5.69 -11.78
C MET A 111 -17.79 6.98 -11.09
N GLU A 112 -19.07 7.06 -10.72
CA GLU A 112 -19.73 8.20 -10.10
C GLU A 112 -19.11 8.53 -8.74
N LEU A 113 -18.74 7.50 -7.97
CA LEU A 113 -18.05 7.64 -6.69
C LEU A 113 -16.63 8.17 -6.90
N ARG A 114 -15.91 7.70 -7.92
CA ARG A 114 -14.58 8.21 -8.25
C ARG A 114 -14.65 9.68 -8.66
N LEU A 115 -15.59 10.03 -9.54
CA LEU A 115 -15.86 11.41 -9.97
C LEU A 115 -16.16 12.32 -8.78
N THR A 116 -17.11 11.91 -7.94
CA THR A 116 -17.56 12.70 -6.78
C THR A 116 -16.45 12.87 -5.76
N ARG A 117 -15.69 11.81 -5.46
CA ARG A 117 -14.54 11.88 -4.55
C ARG A 117 -13.45 12.80 -5.10
N MET A 118 -13.10 12.68 -6.38
CA MET A 118 -12.08 13.53 -6.99
C MET A 118 -12.50 15.01 -6.99
N ALA A 119 -13.79 15.30 -7.21
CA ALA A 119 -14.29 16.66 -7.15
C ALA A 119 -14.32 17.21 -5.70
N ALA A 120 -14.84 16.43 -4.75
CA ALA A 120 -15.08 16.89 -3.39
C ALA A 120 -13.85 16.82 -2.48
N SER A 121 -13.05 15.77 -2.59
CA SER A 121 -11.88 15.53 -1.74
C SER A 121 -10.59 16.04 -2.36
N ASP A 122 -10.39 15.81 -3.66
CA ASP A 122 -9.15 16.19 -4.34
C ASP A 122 -9.23 17.61 -4.98
N GLY A 123 -10.41 18.25 -4.92
CA GLY A 123 -10.63 19.59 -5.44
C GLY A 123 -10.53 19.70 -6.97
N ILE A 124 -10.68 18.58 -7.69
CA ILE A 124 -10.58 18.57 -9.14
C ILE A 124 -11.84 19.22 -9.73
N PRO A 125 -11.73 20.32 -10.50
CA PRO A 125 -12.90 20.95 -11.09
C PRO A 125 -13.62 19.99 -12.02
N LEU A 126 -14.96 19.99 -11.98
CA LEU A 126 -15.77 19.10 -12.83
C LEU A 126 -15.47 19.30 -14.33
N SER A 127 -15.04 20.49 -14.71
CA SER A 127 -14.61 20.82 -16.07
C SER A 127 -13.47 19.96 -16.60
N LYS A 128 -12.59 19.50 -15.72
CA LYS A 128 -11.44 18.68 -16.11
C LYS A 128 -11.85 17.29 -16.57
N PHE A 129 -12.95 16.71 -16.08
CA PHE A 129 -13.43 15.40 -16.55
C PHE A 129 -13.92 15.39 -17.99
N TYR A 130 -14.23 16.57 -18.56
CA TYR A 130 -14.55 16.67 -19.98
C TYR A 130 -13.56 17.42 -20.85
N THR A 131 -12.71 18.26 -20.29
CA THR A 131 -11.68 19.01 -21.05
C THR A 131 -10.31 18.35 -21.07
N SER A 132 -9.96 17.52 -20.07
CA SER A 132 -8.65 16.86 -20.01
C SER A 132 -8.70 15.51 -20.70
N GLU A 133 -7.89 15.35 -21.75
CA GLU A 133 -7.78 14.12 -22.51
C GLU A 133 -7.05 13.02 -21.73
N ASP A 134 -5.96 13.37 -21.02
CA ASP A 134 -5.23 12.43 -20.16
C ASP A 134 -6.12 11.86 -19.06
N LEU A 135 -6.92 12.71 -18.41
CA LEU A 135 -7.85 12.26 -17.37
C LEU A 135 -8.89 11.29 -17.95
N ARG A 136 -9.44 11.61 -19.13
CA ARG A 136 -10.36 10.70 -19.85
C ARG A 136 -9.70 9.38 -20.22
N HIS A 137 -8.45 9.41 -20.68
CA HIS A 137 -7.69 8.21 -21.01
C HIS A 137 -7.48 7.31 -19.79
N VAL A 138 -7.13 7.89 -18.63
CA VAL A 138 -6.95 7.13 -17.38
C VAL A 138 -8.24 6.45 -16.93
N PHE A 139 -9.38 7.14 -17.02
CA PHE A 139 -10.70 6.55 -16.70
C PHE A 139 -11.04 5.41 -17.66
N LYS A 140 -10.82 5.60 -18.98
CA LYS A 140 -11.05 4.57 -19.99
C LYS A 140 -10.16 3.34 -19.78
N LYS A 141 -8.88 3.56 -19.48
CA LYS A 141 -7.93 2.49 -19.13
C LYS A 141 -8.33 1.76 -17.85
N SER A 142 -9.03 2.43 -16.95
CA SER A 142 -9.60 1.86 -15.73
C SER A 142 -10.94 1.15 -15.96
N GLY A 143 -11.44 1.06 -17.20
CA GLY A 143 -12.69 0.40 -17.56
C GLY A 143 -13.93 1.29 -17.52
N TYR A 144 -13.80 2.61 -17.33
CA TYR A 144 -14.93 3.54 -17.26
C TYR A 144 -14.95 4.48 -18.46
N ASP A 145 -16.10 4.62 -19.11
CA ASP A 145 -16.28 5.61 -20.17
C ASP A 145 -16.96 6.88 -19.65
N LEU A 146 -16.26 8.00 -19.76
CA LEU A 146 -16.74 9.29 -19.25
C LEU A 146 -17.66 9.97 -20.27
N PRO A 147 -18.86 10.42 -19.88
CA PRO A 147 -19.74 11.16 -20.78
C PRO A 147 -19.05 12.37 -21.41
N LYS A 148 -19.37 12.66 -22.66
CA LYS A 148 -18.82 13.85 -23.37
C LYS A 148 -19.47 15.15 -22.91
N SER A 149 -20.73 15.08 -22.49
CA SER A 149 -21.51 16.25 -22.10
C SER A 149 -21.16 16.75 -20.69
N PRO A 150 -20.79 18.03 -20.53
CA PRO A 150 -20.55 18.65 -19.23
C PRO A 150 -21.74 18.50 -18.26
N THR A 151 -22.96 18.71 -18.78
CA THR A 151 -24.18 18.67 -17.96
C THR A 151 -24.46 17.28 -17.41
N THR A 152 -24.07 16.24 -18.15
CA THR A 152 -24.22 14.85 -17.71
C THR A 152 -23.27 14.52 -16.57
N ILE A 153 -22.01 14.97 -16.64
CA ILE A 153 -21.04 14.79 -15.56
C ILE A 153 -21.50 15.52 -14.29
N THR A 154 -21.97 16.76 -14.42
CA THR A 154 -22.50 17.51 -13.28
C THR A 154 -23.72 16.80 -12.67
N ARG A 155 -24.64 16.32 -13.50
CA ARG A 155 -25.83 15.58 -13.04
C ARG A 155 -25.45 14.33 -12.26
N ILE A 156 -24.50 13.54 -12.74
CA ILE A 156 -24.00 12.33 -12.05
C ILE A 156 -23.56 12.65 -10.61
N VAL A 157 -22.75 13.70 -10.44
CA VAL A 157 -22.21 14.07 -9.13
C VAL A 157 -23.32 14.60 -8.21
N LEU A 158 -24.25 15.39 -8.74
CA LEU A 158 -25.37 15.93 -7.98
C LEU A 158 -26.36 14.84 -7.55
N GLU A 159 -26.70 13.90 -8.44
CA GLU A 159 -27.56 12.76 -8.13
C GLU A 159 -26.95 11.91 -7.00
N LEU A 160 -25.64 11.63 -7.07
CA LEU A 160 -24.97 10.85 -6.02
C LEU A 160 -24.96 11.59 -4.67
N ARG A 161 -24.72 12.90 -4.69
CA ARG A 161 -24.80 13.76 -3.50
C ARG A 161 -26.20 13.67 -2.87
N ASP A 162 -27.24 13.83 -3.68
CA ASP A 162 -28.62 13.86 -3.20
C ASP A 162 -29.06 12.50 -2.67
N ASN A 163 -28.68 11.42 -3.36
CA ASN A 163 -28.93 10.05 -2.90
C ASN A 163 -28.26 9.77 -1.56
N THR A 164 -27.00 10.19 -1.39
CA THR A 164 -26.26 10.01 -0.13
C THR A 164 -26.92 10.81 1.00
N LYS A 165 -27.29 12.07 0.75
CA LYS A 165 -28.01 12.91 1.72
C LYS A 165 -29.34 12.29 2.13
N ASN A 166 -30.14 11.83 1.17
CA ASN A 166 -31.44 11.23 1.42
C ASN A 166 -31.33 9.91 2.19
N ALA A 167 -30.33 9.08 1.89
CA ALA A 167 -30.06 7.84 2.62
C ALA A 167 -29.73 8.13 4.09
N LEU A 168 -28.90 9.14 4.37
CA LEU A 168 -28.58 9.55 5.74
C LEU A 168 -29.80 10.09 6.49
N ILE A 169 -30.64 10.90 5.82
CA ILE A 169 -31.89 11.40 6.43
C ILE A 169 -32.80 10.23 6.83
N ARG A 170 -32.98 9.23 5.95
CA ARG A 170 -33.78 8.04 6.27
C ARG A 170 -33.24 7.28 7.47
N LEU A 171 -31.92 7.05 7.52
CA LEU A 171 -31.28 6.39 8.67
C LEU A 171 -31.46 7.19 9.97
N LEU A 172 -31.48 8.52 9.92
CA LEU A 172 -31.74 9.34 11.11
C LEU A 172 -33.20 9.26 11.57
N LEU A 173 -34.15 9.18 10.63
CA LEU A 173 -35.58 9.03 10.94
C LEU A 173 -35.90 7.65 11.51
N ASP A 174 -35.25 6.58 11.02
CA ASP A 174 -35.44 5.21 11.50
C ASP A 174 -34.89 4.98 12.93
N LEU A 175 -34.12 5.92 13.46
CA LEU A 175 -33.56 5.90 14.82
C LEU A 175 -34.41 6.64 15.87
N GLN A 176 -35.52 7.27 15.44
CA GLN A 176 -36.47 7.98 16.32
C GLN A 176 -37.68 7.11 16.64
#